data_AF-A0A819Z8S5-F1
#
_entry.id   AF-A0A819Z8S5-F1
#
_cell.length_a   1.000
_cell.length_b   1.000
_cell.length_c   1.000
_cell.angle_alpha   90.00
_cell.angle_beta   90.00
_cell.angle_gamma   90.00
#
_symmetry.space_group_name_H-M   'P 1'
#
loop_
_entity.id
_entity.type
_entity.pdbx_description
1 polymer ?
#
loop_
_entity_poly.entity_id
_entity_poly.type
_entity_poly.pdbx_seq_one_letter_code
_entity_poly.pdbx_strand_id
1 'polypeptide(L)'
;MTDLDRNSVGNCRLTLKDGLQFISSLLLPLMLGVFTVIITLEQQRISQEQRAQDLAELRLQREEDMNNSMLQRALDKQIAKEQREQDELRRVQDLNISESKRAHDDELAEKQRDLLEKQKLHELAIETQRHQDALLVAYMNEVGTLLEKNNGCLSANPLTATLVRVKTLTLARQIDSTRNTQVVQFLYEAGQLTNGQHPLDLHGAEFNGIDL
;
A
#
# COMPACT_ATOMS: atom_id res chain seq x y z
N MET A 1 -95.09 -102.09 -16.07
CA MET A 1 -93.76 -102.05 -15.44
C MET A 1 -93.76 -100.85 -14.50
N THR A 2 -94.34 -101.04 -13.30
CA THR A 2 -93.64 -101.42 -12.04
C THR A 2 -92.81 -100.23 -11.56
N ASP A 3 -92.98 -99.64 -10.38
CA ASP A 3 -93.71 -99.94 -9.14
C ASP A 3 -93.75 -98.59 -8.37
N LEU A 4 -94.82 -98.23 -7.65
CA LEU A 4 -94.91 -98.36 -6.18
C LEU A 4 -93.57 -98.00 -5.48
N ASP A 5 -93.50 -97.11 -4.49
CA ASP A 5 -94.31 -97.12 -3.28
C ASP A 5 -93.97 -95.88 -2.40
N ARG A 6 -94.99 -95.47 -1.64
CA ARG A 6 -94.99 -94.93 -0.26
C ARG A 6 -94.14 -93.72 0.21
N ASN A 7 -94.89 -92.70 0.66
CA ASN A 7 -95.01 -92.24 2.06
C ASN A 7 -93.78 -92.33 2.98
N SER A 8 -93.29 -91.18 3.43
CA SER A 8 -92.88 -91.01 4.83
C SER A 8 -92.99 -89.56 5.27
N VAL A 9 -93.97 -89.30 6.13
CA VAL A 9 -94.14 -88.07 6.90
C VAL A 9 -93.02 -88.02 7.94
N GLY A 10 -91.94 -87.31 7.61
CA GLY A 10 -90.84 -87.02 8.53
C GLY A 10 -91.23 -85.88 9.47
N ASN A 11 -91.68 -86.22 10.66
CA ASN A 11 -91.82 -85.29 11.78
C ASN A 11 -90.51 -84.53 11.99
N CYS A 12 -90.53 -83.21 11.77
CA CYS A 12 -89.46 -82.29 12.15
C CYS A 12 -89.29 -82.29 13.67
N ARG A 13 -88.50 -83.23 14.18
CA ARG A 13 -87.95 -83.19 15.53
C ARG A 13 -86.77 -82.22 15.48
N LEU A 14 -87.09 -80.92 15.43
CA LEU A 14 -86.13 -79.83 15.57
C LEU A 14 -85.46 -79.98 16.94
N THR A 15 -84.29 -80.59 16.95
CA THR A 15 -83.46 -80.71 18.13
C THR A 15 -83.05 -79.29 18.51
N LEU A 16 -83.33 -78.85 19.74
CA LEU A 16 -82.92 -77.54 20.30
C LEU A 16 -81.46 -77.18 19.99
N LYS A 17 -80.62 -78.19 19.79
CA LYS A 17 -79.21 -78.08 19.41
C LYS A 17 -78.98 -77.41 18.04
N ASP A 18 -79.84 -77.64 17.04
CA ASP A 18 -79.67 -77.09 15.69
C ASP A 18 -80.09 -75.61 15.64
N GLY A 19 -81.12 -75.22 16.42
CA GLY A 19 -81.50 -73.83 16.61
C GLY A 19 -80.41 -73.02 17.34
N LEU A 20 -79.75 -73.63 18.33
CA LEU A 20 -78.61 -73.01 19.03
C LEU A 20 -77.41 -72.79 18.10
N GLN A 21 -77.16 -73.72 17.18
CA GLN A 21 -76.08 -73.62 16.20
C GLN A 21 -76.34 -72.51 15.17
N PHE A 22 -77.60 -72.30 14.77
CA PHE A 22 -78.02 -71.18 13.92
C PHE A 22 -77.90 -69.82 14.62
N ILE A 23 -78.24 -69.74 15.91
CA ILE A 23 -78.10 -68.49 16.67
C ILE A 23 -76.62 -68.13 16.82
N SER A 24 -75.76 -69.10 17.11
CA SER A 24 -74.31 -68.89 17.21
C SER A 24 -73.69 -68.44 15.88
N SER A 25 -74.10 -69.04 14.75
CA SER A 25 -73.60 -68.67 13.43
C SER A 25 -74.08 -67.29 12.96
N LEU A 26 -75.20 -66.78 13.47
CA LEU A 26 -75.72 -65.44 13.19
C LEU A 26 -75.13 -64.37 14.13
N LEU A 27 -74.81 -64.74 15.37
CA LEU A 27 -74.34 -63.80 16.40
C LEU A 27 -72.89 -63.34 16.14
N LEU A 28 -72.05 -64.22 15.61
CA LEU A 28 -70.66 -63.90 15.25
C LEU A 28 -70.57 -62.76 14.20
N PRO A 29 -71.26 -62.83 13.03
CA PRO A 29 -71.28 -61.73 12.06
C PRO A 29 -71.86 -60.42 12.62
N LEU A 30 -72.89 -60.50 13.47
CA LEU A 30 -73.54 -59.31 14.04
C LEU A 30 -72.62 -58.58 15.02
N MET A 31 -71.95 -59.33 15.91
CA MET A 31 -70.94 -58.77 16.81
C MET A 31 -69.77 -58.14 16.04
N LEU A 32 -69.31 -58.80 14.97
CA LEU A 32 -68.26 -58.25 14.11
C LEU A 32 -68.71 -56.94 13.42
N GLY A 33 -69.95 -56.90 12.94
CA GLY A 33 -70.54 -55.70 12.32
C GLY A 33 -70.62 -54.51 13.27
N VAL A 34 -71.15 -54.73 14.49
CA VAL A 34 -71.24 -53.68 15.51
C VAL A 34 -69.86 -53.20 15.94
N PHE A 35 -68.92 -54.12 16.15
CA PHE A 35 -67.55 -53.77 16.51
C PHE A 35 -66.85 -52.95 15.42
N THR A 36 -67.09 -53.31 14.15
CA THR A 36 -66.55 -52.56 13.00
C THR A 36 -67.09 -51.12 12.96
N VAL A 37 -68.38 -50.92 13.22
CA VAL A 37 -68.97 -49.57 13.25
C VAL A 37 -68.41 -48.73 14.40
N ILE A 38 -68.25 -49.32 15.59
CA ILE A 38 -67.68 -48.61 16.76
C ILE A 38 -66.24 -48.18 16.48
N ILE A 39 -65.39 -49.09 16.00
CA ILE A 39 -64.01 -48.75 15.63
C ILE A 39 -63.98 -47.66 14.57
N THR A 40 -64.85 -47.74 13.55
CA THR A 40 -64.88 -46.76 12.47
C THR A 40 -65.18 -45.35 13.00
N LEU A 41 -66.13 -45.21 13.93
CA LEU A 41 -66.47 -43.92 14.53
C LEU A 41 -65.35 -43.38 15.44
N GLU A 42 -64.69 -44.25 16.19
CA GLU A 42 -63.57 -43.88 17.05
C GLU A 42 -62.35 -43.46 16.21
N GLN A 43 -62.06 -44.21 15.15
CA GLN A 43 -60.99 -43.90 14.21
C GLN A 43 -61.24 -42.59 13.48
N GLN A 44 -62.50 -42.25 13.16
CA GLN A 44 -62.84 -40.95 12.60
C GLN A 44 -62.54 -39.81 13.58
N ARG A 45 -62.89 -39.94 14.86
CA ARG A 45 -62.58 -38.91 15.87
C ARG A 45 -61.08 -38.71 16.06
N ILE A 46 -60.32 -39.80 16.24
CA ILE A 46 -58.86 -39.75 16.40
C ILE A 46 -58.22 -39.10 15.18
N SER A 47 -58.68 -39.43 13.96
CA SER A 47 -58.14 -38.84 12.73
C SER A 47 -58.41 -37.33 12.61
N GLN A 48 -59.54 -36.84 13.13
CA GLN A 48 -59.86 -35.42 13.12
C GLN A 48 -59.01 -34.64 14.12
N GLU A 49 -58.81 -35.19 15.31
CA GLU A 49 -57.94 -34.59 16.33
C GLU A 49 -56.49 -34.55 15.87
N GLN A 50 -55.97 -35.63 15.26
CA GLN A 50 -54.63 -35.65 14.67
C GLN A 50 -54.48 -34.58 13.59
N ARG A 51 -55.43 -34.46 12.65
CA ARG A 51 -55.39 -33.39 11.64
C ARG A 51 -55.40 -31.99 12.25
N ALA A 52 -56.13 -31.79 13.35
CA ALA A 52 -56.17 -30.49 14.03
C ALA A 52 -54.83 -30.19 14.72
N GLN A 53 -54.19 -31.20 15.33
CA GLN A 53 -52.86 -31.10 15.91
C GLN A 53 -51.79 -30.82 14.85
N ASP A 54 -51.77 -31.61 13.76
CA ASP A 54 -50.85 -31.43 12.64
C ASP A 54 -50.95 -30.00 12.06
N LEU A 55 -52.18 -29.49 11.94
CA LEU A 55 -52.40 -28.14 11.41
C LEU A 55 -51.98 -27.04 12.39
N ALA A 56 -52.12 -27.26 13.69
CA ALA A 56 -51.62 -26.33 14.72
C ALA A 56 -50.08 -26.30 14.74
N GLU A 57 -49.44 -27.46 14.65
CA GLU A 57 -47.98 -27.60 14.59
C GLU A 57 -47.42 -26.91 13.34
N LEU A 58 -48.01 -27.16 12.16
CA LEU A 58 -47.63 -26.50 10.92
C LEU A 58 -47.75 -24.97 10.96
N ARG A 59 -48.72 -24.44 11.72
CA ARG A 59 -48.88 -22.99 11.90
C ARG A 59 -47.76 -22.41 12.76
N LEU A 60 -47.46 -23.06 13.89
CA LEU A 60 -46.36 -22.67 14.77
C LEU A 60 -45.03 -22.70 14.03
N GLN A 61 -44.78 -23.77 13.26
CA GLN A 61 -43.56 -23.90 12.48
C GLN A 61 -43.42 -22.78 11.45
N ARG A 62 -44.49 -22.44 10.72
CA ARG A 62 -44.46 -21.32 9.76
C ARG A 62 -44.20 -19.98 10.44
N GLU A 63 -44.78 -19.77 11.62
CA GLU A 63 -44.55 -18.54 12.39
C GLU A 63 -43.10 -18.44 12.86
N GLU A 64 -42.53 -19.55 13.33
CA GLU A 64 -41.12 -19.64 13.69
C GLU A 64 -40.21 -19.40 12.48
N ASP A 65 -40.48 -20.04 11.35
CA ASP A 65 -39.73 -19.83 10.10
C ASP A 65 -39.80 -18.38 9.62
N MET A 66 -40.99 -17.75 9.72
CA MET A 66 -41.16 -16.33 9.40
C MET A 66 -40.33 -15.46 10.35
N ASN A 67 -40.40 -15.69 11.65
CA ASN A 67 -39.64 -14.94 12.65
C ASN A 67 -38.13 -15.11 12.46
N ASN A 68 -37.66 -16.33 12.22
CA ASN A 68 -36.26 -16.64 11.94
C ASN A 68 -35.79 -15.91 10.67
N SER A 69 -36.60 -15.92 9.61
CA SER A 69 -36.28 -15.20 8.37
C SER A 69 -36.22 -13.68 8.55
N MET A 70 -37.10 -13.11 9.38
CA MET A 70 -37.09 -11.68 9.68
C MET A 70 -35.86 -11.29 10.49
N LEU A 71 -35.51 -12.10 11.51
CA LEU A 71 -34.32 -11.90 12.32
C LEU A 71 -33.05 -11.97 11.48
N GLN A 72 -32.95 -12.96 10.59
CA GLN A 72 -31.81 -13.13 9.70
C GLN A 72 -31.65 -11.92 8.75
N ARG A 73 -32.75 -11.47 8.13
CA ARG A 73 -32.72 -10.26 7.29
C ARG A 73 -32.32 -9.01 8.07
N ALA A 74 -32.72 -8.89 9.33
CA ALA A 74 -32.34 -7.77 10.18
C ALA A 74 -30.84 -7.82 10.52
N LEU A 75 -30.33 -9.00 10.84
CA LEU A 75 -28.90 -9.24 11.09
C LEU A 75 -28.06 -8.94 9.85
N ASP A 76 -28.44 -9.47 8.69
CA ASP A 76 -27.75 -9.23 7.42
C ASP A 76 -27.69 -7.74 7.08
N LYS A 77 -28.78 -7.01 7.37
CA LYS A 77 -28.81 -5.55 7.20
C LYS A 77 -27.86 -4.82 8.14
N GLN A 78 -27.69 -5.29 9.39
CA GLN A 78 -26.73 -4.70 10.32
C GLN A 78 -25.29 -4.98 9.88
N ILE A 79 -24.98 -6.23 9.54
CA ILE A 79 -23.67 -6.64 9.02
C ILE A 79 -23.31 -5.82 7.78
N ALA A 80 -24.25 -5.66 6.84
CA ALA A 80 -24.03 -4.87 5.64
C ALA A 80 -23.79 -3.37 5.92
N LYS A 81 -24.34 -2.81 7.00
CA LYS A 81 -24.06 -1.44 7.42
C LYS A 81 -22.68 -1.33 8.06
N GLU A 82 -22.36 -2.22 8.98
CA GLU A 82 -21.05 -2.25 9.64
C GLU A 82 -19.92 -2.44 8.63
N GLN A 83 -20.10 -3.31 7.64
CA GLN A 83 -19.14 -3.50 6.55
C GLN A 83 -18.93 -2.21 5.74
N ARG A 84 -20.01 -1.47 5.42
CA ARG A 84 -19.89 -0.19 4.70
C ARG A 84 -19.12 0.84 5.53
N GLU A 85 -19.42 0.95 6.82
CA GLU A 85 -18.72 1.86 7.73
C GLU A 85 -17.23 1.50 7.86
N GLN A 86 -16.91 0.21 7.95
CA GLN A 86 -15.53 -0.26 7.96
C GLN A 86 -14.80 0.03 6.64
N ASP A 87 -15.46 -0.18 5.50
CA ASP A 87 -14.89 0.10 4.19
C ASP A 87 -14.64 1.61 4.00
N GLU A 88 -15.55 2.46 4.48
CA GLU A 88 -15.36 3.91 4.50
C GLU A 88 -14.16 4.31 5.37
N LEU A 89 -14.05 3.74 6.57
CA LEU A 89 -12.92 4.00 7.47
C LEU A 89 -11.59 3.56 6.84
N ARG A 90 -11.56 2.39 6.19
CA ARG A 90 -10.38 1.90 5.46
C ARG A 90 -9.97 2.85 4.34
N ARG A 91 -10.92 3.34 3.55
CA ARG A 91 -10.64 4.32 2.48
C ARG A 91 -10.05 5.61 3.05
N VAL A 92 -10.61 6.12 4.13
CA VAL A 92 -10.08 7.33 4.79
C VAL A 92 -8.67 7.09 5.33
N GLN A 93 -8.41 5.92 5.92
CA GLN A 93 -7.08 5.55 6.39
C GLN A 93 -6.08 5.46 5.23
N ASP A 94 -6.44 4.83 4.12
CA ASP A 94 -5.61 4.72 2.93
C ASP A 94 -5.31 6.10 2.32
N LEU A 95 -6.28 7.00 2.31
CA LEU A 95 -6.09 8.39 1.88
C LEU A 95 -5.08 9.11 2.78
N ASN A 96 -5.25 9.06 4.11
CA ASN A 96 -4.31 9.68 5.05
C ASN A 96 -2.89 9.13 4.91
N ILE A 97 -2.75 7.80 4.72
CA ILE A 97 -1.45 7.18 4.48
C ILE A 97 -0.85 7.67 3.16
N SER A 98 -1.66 7.79 2.11
CA SER A 98 -1.19 8.27 0.81
C SER A 98 -0.75 9.74 0.85
N GLU A 99 -1.48 10.58 1.59
CA GLU A 99 -1.13 11.99 1.78
C GLU A 99 0.15 12.14 2.58
N SER A 100 0.29 11.42 3.70
CA SER A 100 1.51 11.43 4.49
C SER A 100 2.72 10.93 3.71
N LYS A 101 2.55 9.92 2.85
CA LYS A 101 3.63 9.42 1.97
C LYS A 101 4.05 10.47 0.95
N ARG A 102 3.09 11.11 0.27
CA ARG A 102 3.40 12.18 -0.70
C ARG A 102 4.15 13.33 -0.05
N ALA A 103 3.69 13.78 1.12
CA ALA A 103 4.36 14.85 1.86
C ALA A 103 5.81 14.47 2.23
N HIS A 104 6.04 13.23 2.64
CA HIS A 104 7.38 12.74 2.95
C HIS A 104 8.28 12.62 1.71
N ASP A 105 7.73 12.12 0.60
CA ASP A 105 8.45 12.00 -0.66
C ASP A 105 8.82 13.37 -1.23
N ASP A 106 7.92 14.36 -1.12
CA ASP A 106 8.17 15.74 -1.52
C ASP A 106 9.28 16.39 -0.67
N GLU A 107 9.25 16.18 0.66
CA GLU A 107 10.29 16.66 1.59
C GLU A 107 11.65 16.02 1.28
N LEU A 108 11.68 14.72 1.00
CA LEU A 108 12.90 14.00 0.64
C LEU A 108 13.46 14.52 -0.69
N ALA A 109 12.59 14.75 -1.67
CA ALA A 109 12.98 15.30 -2.96
C ALA A 109 13.57 16.72 -2.83
N GLU A 110 13.02 17.55 -1.95
CA GLU A 110 13.56 18.88 -1.66
C GLU A 110 14.94 18.81 -1.01
N LYS A 111 15.09 18.00 0.05
CA LYS A 111 16.39 17.78 0.71
C LYS A 111 17.45 17.28 -0.28
N GLN A 112 17.06 16.39 -1.20
CA GLN A 112 17.96 15.88 -2.21
C GLN A 112 18.39 16.96 -3.21
N ARG A 113 17.47 17.85 -3.63
CA ARG A 113 17.80 18.99 -4.51
C ARG A 113 18.79 19.94 -3.84
N ASP A 114 18.53 20.30 -2.59
CA ASP A 114 19.41 21.21 -1.82
C ASP A 114 20.81 20.63 -1.63
N LEU A 115 20.91 19.32 -1.36
CA LEU A 115 22.18 18.65 -1.19
C LEU A 115 22.98 18.64 -2.50
N LEU A 116 22.31 18.35 -3.63
CA LEU A 116 22.94 18.39 -4.95
C LEU A 116 23.39 19.80 -5.34
N GLU A 117 22.61 20.82 -5.01
CA GLU A 117 22.98 22.22 -5.27
C GLU A 117 24.22 22.61 -4.46
N LYS A 118 24.25 22.29 -3.16
CA LYS A 118 25.42 22.53 -2.31
C LYS A 118 26.66 21.80 -2.82
N GLN A 119 26.51 20.56 -3.28
CA GLN A 119 27.61 19.80 -3.88
C GLN A 119 28.14 20.46 -5.15
N LYS A 120 27.26 20.88 -6.07
CA LYS A 120 27.67 21.58 -7.30
C LYS A 120 28.40 22.88 -7.02
N LEU A 121 27.89 23.69 -6.08
CA LEU A 121 28.54 24.94 -5.68
C LEU A 121 29.92 24.69 -5.07
N HIS A 122 30.02 23.65 -4.23
CA HIS A 122 31.30 23.26 -3.63
C HIS A 122 32.31 22.78 -4.67
N GLU A 123 31.88 21.96 -5.63
CA GLU A 123 32.72 21.48 -6.72
C GLU A 123 33.23 22.63 -7.59
N LEU A 124 32.33 23.55 -7.98
CA LEU A 124 32.70 24.74 -8.74
C LEU A 124 33.71 25.62 -7.99
N ALA A 125 33.56 25.77 -6.67
CA ALA A 125 34.49 26.52 -5.84
C ALA A 125 35.88 25.86 -5.80
N ILE A 126 35.93 24.53 -5.63
CA ILE A 126 37.18 23.76 -5.67
C ILE A 126 37.86 23.89 -7.04
N GLU A 127 37.09 23.79 -8.12
CA GLU A 127 37.63 23.87 -9.48
C GLU A 127 38.18 25.25 -9.80
N THR A 128 37.47 26.30 -9.37
CA THR A 128 37.95 27.70 -9.46
C THR A 128 39.26 27.88 -8.70
N GLN A 129 39.33 27.36 -7.46
CA GLN A 129 40.54 27.40 -6.65
C GLN A 129 41.70 26.65 -7.32
N ARG A 130 41.46 25.42 -7.82
CA ARG A 130 42.48 24.63 -8.54
C ARG A 130 42.96 25.35 -9.80
N HIS A 131 42.06 26.02 -10.52
CA HIS A 131 42.41 26.78 -11.72
C HIS A 131 43.34 27.95 -11.37
N GLN A 132 43.00 28.73 -10.34
CA GLN A 132 43.84 29.85 -9.89
C GLN A 132 45.19 29.38 -9.35
N ASP A 133 45.24 28.26 -8.61
CA ASP A 133 46.48 27.64 -8.15
C ASP A 133 47.36 27.20 -9.34
N ALA A 134 46.76 26.59 -10.36
CA ALA A 134 47.48 26.18 -11.56
C ALA A 134 48.05 27.37 -12.33
N LEU A 135 47.29 28.46 -12.46
CA LEU A 135 47.76 29.71 -13.08
C LEU A 135 48.95 30.30 -12.32
N LEU A 136 48.87 30.34 -10.99
CA LEU A 136 49.95 30.85 -10.15
C LEU A 136 51.24 30.02 -10.31
N VAL A 137 51.15 28.70 -10.23
CA VAL A 137 52.30 27.79 -10.38
C VAL A 137 52.90 27.92 -11.77
N ALA A 138 52.07 27.97 -12.82
CA ALA A 138 52.54 28.15 -14.19
C ALA A 138 53.31 29.47 -14.36
N TYR A 139 52.79 30.56 -13.79
CA TYR A 139 53.46 31.85 -13.79
C TYR A 139 54.79 31.83 -13.02
N MET A 140 54.81 31.30 -11.80
CA MET A 140 56.04 31.21 -10.98
C MET A 140 57.12 30.42 -11.70
N ASN A 141 56.76 29.30 -12.33
CA ASN A 141 57.68 28.51 -13.14
C ASN A 141 58.20 29.31 -14.33
N GLU A 142 57.32 29.95 -15.10
CA GLU A 142 57.72 30.72 -16.28
C GLU A 142 58.66 31.88 -15.90
N VAL A 143 58.30 32.67 -14.90
CA VAL A 143 59.13 33.78 -14.42
C VAL A 143 60.43 33.27 -13.80
N GLY A 144 60.41 32.14 -13.09
CA GLY A 144 61.61 31.46 -12.60
C GLY A 144 62.58 31.11 -13.74
N THR A 145 62.09 30.50 -14.82
CA THR A 145 62.95 30.21 -15.99
C THR A 145 63.48 31.48 -16.67
N LEU A 146 62.71 32.57 -16.67
CA LEU A 146 63.17 33.86 -17.20
C LEU A 146 64.23 34.48 -16.31
N LEU A 147 64.11 34.38 -14.98
CA LEU A 147 65.14 34.80 -14.04
C LEU A 147 66.44 34.04 -14.29
N GLU A 148 66.39 32.71 -14.38
CA GLU A 148 67.56 31.88 -14.65
C GLU A 148 68.26 32.28 -15.95
N LYS A 149 67.50 32.52 -17.03
CA LYS A 149 68.04 32.91 -18.34
C LYS A 149 68.62 34.32 -18.39
N ASN A 150 68.18 35.23 -17.51
CA ASN A 150 68.61 36.62 -17.49
C ASN A 150 69.49 36.94 -16.27
N ASN A 151 70.27 35.98 -15.79
CA ASN A 151 71.21 36.14 -14.67
C ASN A 151 70.55 36.71 -13.39
N GLY A 152 69.31 36.31 -13.11
CA GLY A 152 68.55 36.73 -11.95
C GLY A 152 67.90 38.12 -12.05
N CYS A 153 67.89 38.75 -13.23
CA CYS A 153 67.33 40.10 -13.40
C CYS A 153 66.38 40.18 -14.60
N LEU A 154 65.07 40.33 -14.35
CA LEU A 154 64.03 40.41 -15.39
C LEU A 154 64.08 41.72 -16.18
N SER A 155 64.67 42.77 -15.60
CA SER A 155 64.80 44.10 -16.19
C SER A 155 66.07 44.31 -17.01
N ALA A 156 66.99 43.33 -17.03
CA ALA A 156 68.23 43.41 -17.80
C ALA A 156 67.98 43.52 -19.32
N ASN A 157 66.87 42.98 -19.81
CA ASN A 157 66.44 43.05 -21.20
C ASN A 157 65.07 43.75 -21.29
N PRO A 158 64.93 44.87 -22.03
CA PRO A 158 63.66 45.60 -22.16
C PRO A 158 62.48 44.75 -22.67
N LEU A 159 62.74 43.78 -23.56
CA LEU A 159 61.71 42.87 -24.07
C LEU A 159 61.23 41.90 -22.99
N THR A 160 62.16 41.33 -22.22
CA THR A 160 61.84 40.45 -21.09
C THR A 160 61.04 41.22 -20.03
N ALA A 161 61.47 42.44 -19.69
CA ALA A 161 60.80 43.29 -18.71
C ALA A 161 59.35 43.57 -19.09
N THR A 162 59.12 43.92 -20.37
CA THR A 162 57.78 44.17 -20.90
C THR A 162 56.92 42.91 -20.89
N LEU A 163 57.48 41.76 -21.29
CA LEU A 163 56.77 40.48 -21.31
C LEU A 163 56.34 40.05 -19.91
N VAL A 164 57.27 40.11 -18.94
CA VAL A 164 56.97 39.78 -17.54
C VAL A 164 55.90 40.72 -17.01
N ARG A 165 56.04 42.03 -17.21
CA ARG A 165 55.03 43.01 -16.78
C ARG A 165 53.64 42.65 -17.30
N VAL A 166 53.49 42.42 -18.60
CA VAL A 166 52.18 42.05 -19.19
C VAL A 166 51.64 40.76 -18.59
N LYS A 167 52.49 39.76 -18.34
CA LYS A 167 52.10 38.49 -17.70
C LYS A 167 51.66 38.69 -16.25
N THR A 168 52.43 39.44 -15.45
CA THR A 168 52.09 39.76 -14.06
C THR A 168 50.77 40.50 -14.00
N LEU A 169 50.55 41.48 -14.87
CA LEU A 169 49.28 42.23 -14.94
C LEU A 169 48.09 41.36 -15.33
N THR A 170 48.29 40.44 -16.30
CA THR A 170 47.24 39.53 -16.75
C THR A 170 46.87 38.53 -15.66
N LEU A 171 47.87 37.96 -14.99
CA LEU A 171 47.66 37.05 -13.88
C LEU A 171 46.94 37.73 -12.72
N ALA A 172 47.38 38.94 -12.34
CA ALA A 172 46.84 39.64 -11.18
C ALA A 172 45.33 39.91 -11.25
N ARG A 173 44.80 40.02 -12.48
CA ARG A 173 43.36 40.18 -12.74
C ARG A 173 42.57 38.86 -12.70
N GLN A 174 43.24 37.71 -12.78
CA GLN A 174 42.61 36.39 -12.89
C GLN A 174 42.62 35.60 -11.57
N ILE A 175 43.52 35.94 -10.65
CA ILE A 175 43.66 35.27 -9.35
C ILE A 175 43.14 36.15 -8.21
N ASP A 176 42.84 35.52 -7.07
CA ASP A 176 42.35 36.21 -5.88
C ASP A 176 43.46 36.96 -5.12
N SER A 177 43.05 37.75 -4.12
CA SER A 177 43.95 38.60 -3.34
C SER A 177 45.05 37.81 -2.62
N THR A 178 44.72 36.63 -2.07
CA THR A 178 45.69 35.76 -1.37
C THR A 178 46.81 35.30 -2.29
N ARG A 179 46.48 34.83 -3.50
CA ARG A 179 47.50 34.42 -4.49
C ARG A 179 48.25 35.62 -5.07
N ASN A 180 47.58 36.76 -5.21
CA ASN A 180 48.24 38.01 -5.58
C ASN A 180 49.32 38.42 -4.58
N THR A 181 49.09 38.25 -3.27
CA THR A 181 50.13 38.43 -2.24
C THR A 181 51.32 37.51 -2.49
N GLN A 182 51.08 36.24 -2.85
CA GLN A 182 52.15 35.29 -3.16
C GLN A 182 52.96 35.69 -4.41
N VAL A 183 52.31 36.25 -5.44
CA VAL A 183 53.01 36.81 -6.62
C VAL A 183 53.93 37.96 -6.22
N VAL A 184 53.44 38.89 -5.41
CA VAL A 184 54.22 40.06 -4.98
C VAL A 184 55.38 39.62 -4.09
N GLN A 185 55.13 38.72 -3.13
CA GLN A 185 56.16 38.16 -2.26
C GLN A 185 57.25 37.46 -3.08
N PHE A 186 56.88 36.62 -4.05
CA PHE A 186 57.85 35.97 -4.94
C PHE A 186 58.73 36.98 -5.69
N LEU A 187 58.13 38.02 -6.28
CA LEU A 187 58.90 39.05 -7.01
C LEU A 187 59.79 39.88 -6.08
N TYR A 188 59.35 40.12 -4.84
CA TYR A 188 60.14 40.80 -3.80
C TYR A 188 61.35 39.96 -3.37
N GLU A 189 61.14 38.68 -3.05
CA GLU A 189 62.18 37.72 -2.66
C GLU A 189 63.19 37.49 -3.78
N ALA A 190 62.73 37.49 -5.04
CA ALA A 190 63.59 37.44 -6.21
C ALA A 190 64.37 38.76 -6.47
N GLY A 191 64.19 39.81 -5.65
CA GLY A 191 64.88 41.09 -5.80
C GLY A 191 64.40 41.91 -7.00
N GLN A 192 63.26 41.58 -7.59
CA GLN A 192 62.73 42.28 -8.78
C GLN A 192 61.95 43.54 -8.43
N LEU A 193 61.48 43.66 -7.18
CA LEU A 193 60.73 44.82 -6.68
C LEU A 193 61.57 45.76 -5.81
N THR A 194 62.75 45.32 -5.34
CA THR A 194 63.64 46.10 -4.46
C THR A 194 64.84 46.67 -5.22
N ASN A 195 65.53 47.65 -4.61
CA ASN A 195 66.50 48.65 -5.13
C ASN A 195 67.67 48.16 -6.05
N GLY A 196 67.42 47.34 -7.06
CA GLY A 196 68.36 47.10 -8.17
C GLY A 196 68.43 48.29 -9.14
N GLN A 197 69.39 48.27 -10.06
CA GLN A 197 69.57 49.35 -11.07
C GLN A 197 68.32 49.60 -11.94
N HIS A 198 67.40 48.63 -12.06
CA HIS A 198 66.13 48.75 -12.77
C HIS A 198 65.05 47.86 -12.11
N PRO A 199 64.24 48.35 -11.15
CA PRO A 199 63.14 47.56 -10.59
C PRO A 199 62.05 47.28 -11.65
N LEU A 200 61.34 46.15 -11.51
CA LEU A 200 60.23 45.81 -12.40
C LEU A 200 59.06 46.77 -12.15
N ASP A 201 58.71 47.56 -13.16
CA ASP A 201 57.57 48.48 -13.08
C ASP A 201 56.24 47.70 -13.15
N LEU A 202 55.53 47.65 -12.01
CA LEU A 202 54.20 47.08 -11.89
C LEU A 202 53.09 48.14 -11.88
N HIS A 203 53.36 49.37 -12.33
CA HIS A 203 52.34 50.40 -12.44
C HIS A 203 51.16 49.91 -13.30
N GLY A 204 49.95 49.97 -12.74
CA GLY A 204 48.72 49.47 -13.36
C GLY A 204 48.34 48.04 -12.96
N ALA A 205 49.12 47.39 -12.09
CA ALA A 205 48.73 46.14 -11.47
C ALA A 205 47.64 46.40 -10.43
N GLU A 206 46.43 45.89 -10.69
CA GLU A 206 45.32 45.95 -9.75
C GLU A 206 45.45 44.80 -8.76
N PHE A 207 46.28 45.03 -7.77
CA PHE A 207 46.45 44.16 -6.62
C PHE A 207 45.34 44.41 -5.59
N ASN A 208 44.12 44.02 -5.96
CA ASN A 208 42.95 44.26 -5.12
C ASN A 208 43.03 43.44 -3.82
N GLY A 209 43.02 44.15 -2.67
CA GLY A 209 42.93 43.52 -1.35
C GLY A 209 44.19 42.82 -0.85
N ILE A 210 45.38 43.19 -1.35
CA ILE A 210 46.64 42.71 -0.77
C ILE A 210 46.89 43.41 0.57
N ASP A 211 47.12 42.62 1.61
CA ASP A 211 47.75 43.05 2.87
C ASP A 211 49.25 42.77 2.73
N LEU A 212 50.08 43.82 2.75
CA LEU A 212 51.55 43.76 2.60
C LEU A 212 52.24 43.85 3.96
#